data_AF-A0A0P0W0R7-F1
#
_entry.id   AF-A0A0P0W0R7-F1
#
_cell.length_a   1.000
_cell.length_b   1.000
_cell.length_c   1.000
_cell.angle_alpha   90.00
_cell.angle_beta   90.00
_cell.angle_gamma   90.00
#
_symmetry.space_group_name_H-M   'P 1'
#
loop_
_entity.id
_entity.type
_entity.pdbx_description
1 polymer ?
#
loop_
_entity_poly.entity_id
_entity_poly.type
_entity_poly.pdbx_seq_one_letter_code
_entity_poly.pdbx_strand_id
1 'polypeptide(L)' 'RSAIIDNFWDYLDAPIMCLSSQDVPTPYAAPLEDATVVQPAQIVAAVEQICQ' A
#
# COMPACT_ATOMS: atom_id res chain seq x y z
N ARG A 1 6.58 6.35 -7.42
CA ARG A 1 7.60 6.70 -6.40
C ARG A 1 8.62 7.72 -6.92
N SER A 2 9.28 7.47 -8.07
CA SER A 2 10.35 8.36 -8.60
C SER A 2 9.95 9.83 -8.64
N ALA A 3 8.94 10.23 -9.41
CA ALA A 3 8.63 11.64 -9.60
C ALA A 3 8.26 12.41 -8.30
N ILE A 4 7.66 11.75 -7.31
CA ILE A 4 7.30 12.42 -6.04
C ILE A 4 8.55 12.61 -5.17
N ILE A 5 9.40 11.59 -5.06
CA ILE A 5 10.66 11.69 -4.32
C ILE A 5 11.58 12.71 -5.01
N ASP A 6 11.72 12.63 -6.33
CA ASP A 6 12.66 13.45 -7.09
C ASP A 6 12.33 14.96 -7.05
N ASN A 7 11.03 15.32 -6.93
CA ASN A 7 10.59 16.72 -7.02
C ASN A 7 10.06 17.30 -5.70
N PHE A 8 9.67 16.47 -4.73
CA PHE A 8 8.93 16.92 -3.55
C PHE A 8 9.39 16.29 -2.23
N TRP A 9 10.61 15.74 -2.18
CA TRP A 9 11.14 15.09 -0.98
C TRP A 9 11.05 15.98 0.28
N ASP A 10 11.45 17.25 0.17
CA ASP A 10 11.49 18.17 1.31
C ASP A 10 10.11 18.53 1.88
N TYR A 11 9.02 18.20 1.16
CA TYR A 11 7.64 18.46 1.59
C TYR A 11 6.98 17.26 2.27
N LEU A 12 7.67 16.13 2.38
CA LEU A 12 7.12 14.91 2.94
C LEU A 12 7.46 14.80 4.43
N ASP A 13 6.43 14.88 5.27
CA ASP A 13 6.57 14.68 6.73
C ASP A 13 6.85 13.21 7.09
N ALA A 14 6.63 12.27 6.17
CA ALA A 14 6.78 10.84 6.37
C ALA A 14 7.18 10.11 5.07
N PRO A 15 7.83 8.93 5.15
CA PRO A 15 8.23 8.18 3.97
C PRO A 15 7.02 7.67 3.16
N ILE A 16 7.12 7.73 1.83
CA ILE A 16 6.09 7.21 0.93
C ILE A 16 6.04 5.68 1.02
N MET A 17 4.86 5.16 1.37
CA MET A 17 4.54 3.73 1.36
C MET A 17 3.64 3.40 0.17
N CYS A 18 3.81 2.21 -0.42
CA CYS A 18 2.95 1.72 -1.49
C CYS A 18 2.33 0.40 -1.07
N LEU A 19 1.00 0.31 -1.18
CA LEU A 19 0.25 -0.93 -1.04
C LEU A 19 -0.11 -1.43 -2.45
N SER A 20 0.22 -2.68 -2.73
CA SER A 20 -0.14 -3.36 -3.97
C SER A 20 -0.65 -4.76 -3.66
N SER A 21 -1.43 -5.32 -4.59
CA SER A 21 -1.76 -6.73 -4.55
C SER A 21 -0.51 -7.59 -4.57
N GLN A 22 -0.62 -8.81 -4.04
CA GLN A 22 0.47 -9.79 -4.09
C GLN A 22 0.79 -10.13 -5.55
N ASP A 23 2.07 -10.38 -5.86
CA ASP A 23 2.52 -10.78 -7.20
C ASP A 23 2.21 -12.26 -7.48
N VAL A 24 0.93 -12.59 -7.40
CA VAL A 24 0.38 -13.91 -7.69
C VAL A 24 -0.86 -13.74 -8.57
N PRO A 25 -1.14 -14.69 -9.47
CA PRO A 25 -2.38 -14.67 -10.24
C PRO A 25 -3.58 -14.65 -9.28
N THR A 26 -4.49 -13.68 -9.43
CA THR A 26 -5.67 -13.54 -8.56
C THR A 26 -6.53 -14.80 -8.68
N PRO A 27 -6.70 -15.57 -7.58
CA PRO A 27 -7.49 -16.79 -7.59
C PRO A 27 -8.99 -16.48 -7.51
N TYR A 28 -9.83 -17.35 -8.10
CA TYR A 28 -11.29 -17.19 -8.07
C TYR A 28 -11.95 -17.53 -6.73
N ALA A 29 -11.23 -18.18 -5.82
CA ALA A 29 -11.78 -18.52 -4.52
C ALA A 29 -11.82 -17.25 -3.65
N ALA A 30 -13.02 -16.83 -3.26
CA ALA A 30 -13.25 -15.62 -2.44
C ALA A 30 -12.23 -15.40 -1.30
N PRO A 31 -11.93 -16.37 -0.41
CA PRO A 31 -10.98 -16.13 0.68
C PRO A 31 -9.53 -15.93 0.20
N LEU A 32 -9.17 -16.48 -0.96
CA LEU A 32 -7.86 -16.31 -1.56
C LEU A 32 -7.78 -15.02 -2.39
N GLU A 33 -8.87 -14.62 -3.03
CA GLU A 33 -8.99 -13.31 -3.68
C GLU A 33 -8.75 -12.21 -2.65
N ASP A 34 -9.45 -12.27 -1.51
CA ASP A 34 -9.34 -11.32 -0.41
C ASP A 34 -7.92 -11.22 0.15
N ALA A 35 -7.18 -12.33 0.15
CA ALA A 35 -5.79 -12.36 0.61
C ALA A 35 -4.81 -11.74 -0.40
N THR A 36 -5.14 -11.75 -1.69
CA THR A 36 -4.26 -11.25 -2.76
C THR A 36 -4.49 -9.79 -3.11
N VAL A 37 -5.73 -9.31 -2.95
CA VAL A 37 -6.13 -7.92 -3.20
C VAL A 37 -6.00 -7.09 -1.92
N VAL A 38 -5.58 -5.83 -2.06
CA VAL A 38 -5.49 -4.89 -0.94
C VAL A 38 -6.88 -4.60 -0.37
N GLN A 39 -7.04 -4.86 0.93
CA GLN A 39 -8.29 -4.66 1.66
C GLN A 39 -8.29 -3.35 2.46
N PRO A 40 -9.47 -2.76 2.74
CA PRO A 40 -9.57 -1.51 3.51
C PRO A 40 -8.87 -1.55 4.88
N ALA A 41 -8.93 -2.69 5.58
CA ALA A 41 -8.26 -2.86 6.87
C ALA A 41 -6.73 -2.72 6.77
N GLN A 42 -6.13 -3.17 5.67
CA GLN A 42 -4.69 -3.03 5.42
C GLN A 42 -4.30 -1.58 5.13
N ILE A 43 -5.19 -0.81 4.50
CA ILE A 43 -5.00 0.63 4.27
C ILE A 43 -4.98 1.38 5.60
N VAL A 44 -5.95 1.10 6.48
CA VAL A 44 -6.02 1.72 7.81
C VAL A 44 -4.75 1.42 8.61
N ALA A 45 -4.35 0.14 8.68
CA ALA A 45 -3.14 -0.25 9.39
C ALA A 45 -1.87 0.43 8.83
N ALA A 46 -1.76 0.57 7.51
CA ALA A 46 -0.64 1.26 6.88
C ALA A 46 -0.61 2.76 7.21
N VAL A 47 -1.78 3.42 7.22
CA VAL A 47 -1.90 4.83 7.61
C VAL A 47 -1.55 5.01 9.09
N GLU A 48 -2.06 4.14 9.96
CA GLU A 48 -1.71 4.14 11.39
C GLU A 48 -0.21 3.98 11.61
N GLN A 49 0.46 3.12 10.84
CA GLN A 49 1.92 2.94 10.91
C GLN A 49 2.69 4.19 10.43
N ILE A 50 2.15 4.97 9.50
CA ILE A 50 2.76 6.22 9.03
C ILE A 50 2.59 7.35 10.06
N CYS A 51 1.46 7.35 10.78
CA CYS A 51 1.14 8.38 11.76
C CYS A 51 1.71 8.10 13.18
N GLN A 52 2.35 6.96 13.39
CA GLN A 52 3.10 6.63 14.61
C GLN A 52 4.53 7.16 14.53
#